data_AF-A0A922N028-F1
#
_entry.id   AF-A0A922N028-F1
#
_cell.length_a   1.000
_cell.length_b   1.000
_cell.length_c   1.000
_cell.angle_alpha   90.00
_cell.angle_beta   90.00
_cell.angle_gamma   90.00
#
_symmetry.space_group_name_H-M   'P 1'
#
loop_
_entity.id
_entity.type
_entity.pdbx_description
1 polymer ?
#
loop_
_entity_poly.entity_id
_entity_poly.type
_entity_poly.pdbx_seq_one_letter_code
_entity_poly.pdbx_strand_id
1 'polypeptide(L)'
;MAKSLQNQLRTDMELAKNNPTVETLTFDLQKTLPLPRIPTNIVFYKRQLWVYNLGIHTGSKDEAHCNVWVEGEAGRGAQEVGSCLIKHITERLDDNVKFLILWSDSCGGQNRNIKLILMLKAMLNEHPSLDQINIKFLESGHSFLPNDTDFGKIECALKRQQRLYTPDDYIHVMKTCKKPIQCMCTG
;
A
#
# COMPACT_ATOMS: atom_id res chain seq x y z
N MET A 1 19.35 12.34 -10.19
CA MET A 1 18.36 11.43 -10.81
C MET A 1 17.17 11.23 -9.88
N ALA A 2 17.36 10.72 -8.65
CA ALA A 2 16.34 10.67 -7.58
C ALA A 2 15.46 11.93 -7.39
N LYS A 3 16.03 13.16 -7.34
CA LYS A 3 15.24 14.41 -7.25
C LYS A 3 14.26 14.61 -8.42
N SER A 4 14.61 14.13 -9.62
CA SER A 4 13.75 14.19 -10.80
C SER A 4 12.53 13.27 -10.65
N LEU A 5 12.73 12.05 -10.15
CA LEU A 5 11.65 11.09 -9.92
C LEU A 5 10.72 11.55 -8.80
N GLN A 6 11.27 12.13 -7.72
CA GLN A 6 10.44 12.71 -6.65
C GLN A 6 9.59 13.88 -7.17
N ASN A 7 10.15 14.73 -8.04
CA ASN A 7 9.41 15.80 -8.68
C ASN A 7 8.31 15.24 -9.60
N GLN A 8 8.60 14.21 -10.39
CA GLN A 8 7.61 13.55 -11.23
C GLN A 8 6.48 12.92 -10.41
N LEU A 9 6.81 12.22 -9.32
CA LEU A 9 5.84 11.70 -8.38
C LEU A 9 4.92 12.82 -7.88
N ARG A 10 5.48 13.94 -7.41
CA ARG A 10 4.67 15.08 -6.97
C ARG A 10 3.79 15.62 -8.08
N THR A 11 4.32 15.77 -9.29
CA THR A 11 3.54 16.25 -10.45
C THR A 11 2.41 15.29 -10.82
N ASP A 12 2.63 13.97 -10.79
CA ASP A 12 1.58 12.98 -11.06
C ASP A 12 0.50 12.99 -9.97
N MET A 13 0.89 13.18 -8.70
CA MET A 13 -0.05 13.31 -7.58
C MET A 13 -0.87 14.60 -7.71
N GLU A 14 -0.26 15.72 -8.10
CA GLU A 14 -0.96 16.97 -8.39
C GLU A 14 -1.87 16.85 -9.62
N LEU A 15 -1.46 16.08 -10.65
CA LEU A 15 -2.27 15.83 -11.83
C LEU A 15 -3.56 15.08 -11.47
N ALA A 16 -3.47 14.04 -10.64
CA ALA A 16 -4.64 13.28 -10.18
C ALA A 16 -5.63 14.14 -9.36
N LYS A 17 -5.14 15.15 -8.63
CA LYS A 17 -6.00 16.09 -7.89
C LYS A 17 -6.78 17.04 -8.81
N ASN A 18 -6.20 17.38 -9.97
CA ASN A 18 -6.73 18.42 -10.85
C ASN A 18 -7.43 17.86 -12.10
N ASN A 19 -7.25 16.58 -12.42
CA ASN A 19 -7.84 15.95 -13.59
C ASN A 19 -8.61 14.67 -13.20
N PRO A 20 -9.95 14.66 -13.32
CA PRO A 20 -10.77 13.50 -12.96
C PRO A 20 -10.52 12.27 -13.86
N THR A 21 -9.90 12.44 -15.03
CA THR A 21 -9.57 11.30 -15.92
C THR A 21 -8.27 10.61 -15.56
N VAL A 22 -7.53 11.12 -14.57
CA VAL A 22 -6.22 10.59 -14.16
C VAL A 22 -6.28 10.24 -12.68
N GLU A 23 -5.85 9.03 -12.32
CA GLU A 23 -5.58 8.67 -10.94
C GLU A 23 -4.11 8.30 -10.77
N THR A 24 -3.53 8.72 -9.65
CA THR A 24 -2.17 8.35 -9.28
C THR A 24 -2.21 7.61 -7.96
N LEU A 25 -1.83 6.33 -7.96
CA LEU A 25 -1.74 5.52 -6.76
C LEU A 25 -0.27 5.30 -6.39
N THR A 26 0.03 5.34 -5.10
CA THR A 26 1.31 4.88 -4.57
C THR A 26 1.08 3.68 -3.67
N PHE A 27 1.89 2.64 -3.81
CA PHE A 27 1.75 1.44 -3.00
C PHE A 27 3.10 0.96 -2.49
N ASP A 28 3.09 0.47 -1.26
CA ASP A 28 4.27 -0.07 -0.61
C ASP A 28 3.86 -1.03 0.52
N LEU A 29 4.75 -1.95 0.87
CA LEU A 29 4.54 -2.88 1.97
C LEU A 29 5.19 -2.34 3.24
N GLN A 30 4.39 -2.16 4.29
CA GLN A 30 4.91 -1.75 5.58
C GLN A 30 5.87 -2.82 6.14
N LYS A 31 6.82 -2.39 6.99
CA LYS A 31 7.61 -3.32 7.81
C LYS A 31 6.69 -4.29 8.56
N THR A 32 7.13 -5.53 8.69
CA THR A 32 6.37 -6.60 9.34
C THR A 32 6.05 -6.25 10.79
N LEU A 33 4.79 -6.44 11.18
CA LEU A 33 4.31 -6.13 12.52
C LEU A 33 4.23 -7.42 13.34
N PRO A 34 4.85 -7.50 14.54
CA PRO A 34 4.90 -8.73 15.32
C PRO A 34 3.54 -9.10 15.93
N LEU A 35 3.15 -10.37 15.90
CA LEU A 35 1.94 -10.88 16.53
C LEU A 35 2.27 -12.09 17.44
N PRO A 36 1.94 -12.02 18.75
CA PRO A 36 1.47 -10.84 19.48
C PRO A 36 2.59 -9.80 19.70
N ARG A 37 2.21 -8.53 19.85
CA ARG A 37 3.08 -7.45 20.32
C ARG A 37 2.91 -7.29 21.82
N ILE A 38 3.91 -7.71 22.58
CA ILE A 38 3.90 -7.62 24.05
C ILE A 38 5.28 -7.20 24.57
N PRO A 39 5.35 -6.44 25.69
CA PRO A 39 6.61 -5.92 26.22
C PRO A 39 7.28 -6.96 27.12
N THR A 40 7.68 -8.10 26.55
CA THR A 40 8.45 -9.12 27.29
C THR A 40 9.60 -9.66 26.45
N ASN A 41 10.75 -9.80 27.09
CA ASN A 41 11.97 -10.29 26.44
C ASN A 41 11.86 -11.75 26.00
N ILE A 42 10.92 -12.51 26.58
CA ILE A 42 10.69 -13.93 26.22
C ILE A 42 10.30 -14.07 24.75
N VAL A 43 9.61 -13.08 24.19
CA VAL A 43 9.12 -13.12 22.80
C VAL A 43 10.26 -13.16 21.79
N PHE A 44 11.40 -12.52 22.08
CA PHE A 44 12.56 -12.56 21.18
C PHE A 44 13.13 -13.99 21.00
N TYR A 45 12.86 -14.89 21.95
CA TYR A 45 13.28 -16.29 21.90
C TYR A 45 12.19 -17.22 21.34
N LYS A 46 11.07 -16.67 20.87
CA LYS A 46 9.97 -17.42 20.27
C LYS A 46 9.78 -17.01 18.82
N ARG A 47 9.28 -17.93 18.00
CA ARG A 47 8.86 -17.60 16.64
C ARG A 47 7.58 -16.76 16.71
N GLN A 48 7.68 -15.51 16.29
CA GLN A 48 6.51 -14.62 16.18
C GLN A 48 5.82 -14.86 14.84
N LEU A 49 4.49 -14.76 14.84
CA LEU A 49 3.72 -14.59 13.61
C LEU A 49 3.84 -13.13 13.16
N TRP A 50 3.72 -12.90 11.86
CA TRP A 50 3.73 -11.54 11.32
C TRP A 50 2.34 -11.11 10.85
N VAL A 51 2.02 -9.85 11.12
CA VAL A 51 0.97 -9.11 10.44
C VAL A 51 1.62 -8.30 9.33
N TYR A 52 1.03 -8.40 8.14
CA TYR A 52 1.43 -7.68 6.95
C TYR A 52 0.42 -6.56 6.67
N ASN A 53 0.91 -5.47 6.09
CA ASN A 53 0.08 -4.34 5.69
C ASN A 53 0.59 -3.77 4.37
N LEU A 54 -0.23 -3.85 3.32
CA LEU A 54 0.00 -3.13 2.08
C LEU A 54 -0.75 -1.81 2.12
N GLY A 55 0.00 -0.71 2.12
CA GLY A 55 -0.54 0.63 1.99
C GLY A 55 -0.78 0.95 0.53
N ILE A 56 -1.94 1.52 0.21
CA ILE A 56 -2.23 2.18 -1.07
C ILE A 56 -2.65 3.61 -0.77
N HIS A 57 -2.04 4.60 -1.40
CA HIS A 57 -2.39 6.00 -1.24
C HIS A 57 -2.93 6.55 -2.56
N THR A 58 -4.08 7.21 -2.51
CA THR A 58 -4.75 7.81 -3.68
C THR A 58 -4.35 9.26 -3.84
N GLY A 59 -3.95 9.64 -5.05
CA GLY A 59 -3.52 10.99 -5.38
C GLY A 59 -4.68 11.96 -5.41
N SER A 60 -5.78 11.58 -6.07
CA SER A 60 -6.96 12.44 -6.24
C SER A 60 -7.57 12.91 -4.92
N LYS A 61 -7.70 12.00 -3.94
CA LYS A 61 -8.37 12.25 -2.66
C LYS A 61 -7.42 12.45 -1.47
N ASP A 62 -6.11 12.23 -1.65
CA ASP A 62 -5.13 12.27 -0.55
C ASP A 62 -5.48 11.25 0.57
N GLU A 63 -6.04 10.10 0.18
CA GLU A 63 -6.52 9.06 1.11
C GLU A 63 -5.58 7.86 1.16
N ALA A 64 -5.35 7.35 2.37
CA ALA A 64 -4.57 6.16 2.62
C ALA A 64 -5.48 4.95 2.91
N HIS A 65 -5.15 3.82 2.31
CA HIS A 65 -5.84 2.55 2.44
C HIS A 65 -4.86 1.49 2.93
N CYS A 66 -5.26 0.71 3.92
CA CYS A 66 -4.47 -0.39 4.46
C CYS A 66 -5.16 -1.72 4.16
N ASN A 67 -4.42 -2.64 3.54
CA ASN A 67 -4.84 -4.02 3.33
C ASN A 67 -4.02 -4.87 4.30
N VAL A 68 -4.69 -5.44 5.31
CA VAL A 68 -4.03 -6.09 6.44
C VAL A 68 -4.38 -7.57 6.43
N TRP A 69 -3.37 -8.41 6.60
CA TRP A 69 -3.51 -9.87 6.70
C TRP A 69 -2.40 -10.47 7.56
N VAL A 70 -2.55 -11.72 7.99
CA VAL A 70 -1.51 -12.43 8.76
C VAL A 70 -0.70 -13.39 7.92
N GLU A 71 0.52 -13.70 8.37
CA GLU A 71 1.40 -14.71 7.78
C GLU A 71 0.73 -16.09 7.59
N GLY A 72 -0.23 -16.43 8.45
CA GLY A 72 -1.01 -17.66 8.34
C GLY A 72 -2.05 -17.67 7.22
N GLU A 73 -2.45 -16.50 6.71
CA GLU A 73 -3.44 -16.36 5.63
C GLU A 73 -2.75 -16.35 4.26
N ALA A 74 -1.70 -15.55 4.10
CA ALA A 74 -0.99 -15.42 2.84
C ALA A 74 0.46 -14.94 3.02
N GLY A 75 1.24 -15.06 1.96
CA GLY A 75 2.60 -14.51 1.89
C GLY A 75 2.60 -12.99 1.78
N ARG A 76 3.70 -12.42 1.28
CA ARG A 76 3.82 -10.98 1.02
C ARG A 76 4.55 -10.70 -0.29
N GLY A 77 4.35 -11.59 -1.25
CA GLY A 77 4.99 -11.51 -2.56
C GLY A 77 4.12 -10.76 -3.57
N ALA A 78 4.54 -10.83 -4.82
CA ALA A 78 3.86 -10.15 -5.92
C ALA A 78 2.38 -10.51 -6.10
N GLN A 79 1.97 -11.73 -5.74
CA GLN A 79 0.57 -12.16 -5.89
C GLN A 79 -0.33 -11.48 -4.87
N GLU A 80 0.11 -11.37 -3.61
CA GLU A 80 -0.65 -10.69 -2.55
C GLU A 80 -0.68 -9.17 -2.76
N VAL A 81 0.43 -8.59 -3.22
CA VAL A 81 0.45 -7.18 -3.64
C VAL A 81 -0.55 -6.97 -4.78
N GLY A 82 -0.51 -7.87 -5.77
CA GLY A 82 -1.37 -7.81 -6.93
C GLY A 82 -2.86 -7.92 -6.60
N SER A 83 -3.24 -8.89 -5.75
CA SER A 83 -4.64 -9.06 -5.34
C SER A 83 -5.18 -7.82 -4.62
N CYS A 84 -4.38 -7.18 -3.76
CA CYS A 84 -4.74 -5.93 -3.12
C CYS A 84 -4.94 -4.78 -4.12
N LEU A 85 -4.06 -4.69 -5.14
CA LEU A 85 -4.20 -3.69 -6.20
C LEU A 85 -5.45 -3.92 -7.06
N ILE A 86 -5.71 -5.17 -7.48
CA ILE A 86 -6.93 -5.54 -8.22
C ILE A 86 -8.17 -5.13 -7.42
N LYS A 87 -8.22 -5.52 -6.15
CA LYS A 87 -9.34 -5.18 -5.26
C LYS A 87 -9.53 -3.67 -5.18
N HIS A 88 -8.45 -2.92 -4.93
CA HIS A 88 -8.52 -1.47 -4.83
C HIS A 88 -9.01 -0.83 -6.14
N ILE A 89 -8.44 -1.21 -7.28
CA ILE A 89 -8.82 -0.65 -8.58
C ILE A 89 -10.29 -0.96 -8.88
N THR A 90 -10.71 -2.21 -8.69
CA THR A 90 -12.09 -2.64 -9.00
C THR A 90 -13.13 -1.98 -8.10
N GLU A 91 -12.84 -1.80 -6.82
CA GLU A 91 -13.83 -1.30 -5.84
C GLU A 91 -13.82 0.22 -5.68
N ARG A 92 -12.74 0.91 -6.06
CA ARG A 92 -12.50 2.31 -5.63
C ARG A 92 -12.05 3.25 -6.74
N LEU A 93 -11.62 2.74 -7.89
CA LEU A 93 -11.30 3.61 -9.01
C LEU A 93 -12.58 4.25 -9.54
N ASP A 94 -12.56 5.55 -9.79
CA ASP A 94 -13.71 6.25 -10.35
C ASP A 94 -13.90 5.90 -11.83
N ASP A 95 -15.15 5.70 -12.26
CA ASP A 95 -15.50 5.32 -13.64
C ASP A 95 -15.03 6.35 -14.68
N ASN A 96 -14.75 7.59 -14.29
CA ASN A 96 -14.23 8.62 -15.18
C ASN A 96 -12.72 8.50 -15.44
N VAL A 97 -12.00 7.69 -14.65
CA VAL A 97 -10.56 7.54 -14.79
C VAL A 97 -10.24 6.70 -16.02
N LYS A 98 -9.39 7.27 -16.87
CA LYS A 98 -8.87 6.66 -18.11
C LYS A 98 -7.39 6.32 -18.02
N PHE A 99 -6.64 7.10 -17.24
CA PHE A 99 -5.19 6.97 -17.11
C PHE A 99 -4.83 6.70 -15.65
N LEU A 100 -4.33 5.50 -15.38
CA LEU A 100 -3.87 5.12 -14.05
C LEU A 100 -2.34 5.17 -13.98
N ILE A 101 -1.81 5.94 -13.04
CA ILE A 101 -0.37 6.02 -12.77
C ILE A 101 -0.11 5.32 -11.44
N LEU A 102 0.79 4.34 -11.43
CA LEU A 102 1.17 3.58 -10.26
C LEU A 102 2.61 3.89 -9.90
N TRP A 103 2.88 4.19 -8.64
CA TRP A 103 4.22 4.37 -8.08
C TRP A 103 4.51 3.37 -6.97
N SER A 104 5.72 2.82 -7.00
CA SER A 104 6.21 1.89 -5.97
C SER A 104 7.73 1.96 -5.85
N ASP A 105 8.26 1.36 -4.78
CA ASP A 105 9.67 0.97 -4.73
C ASP A 105 10.01 -0.05 -5.85
N SER A 106 11.31 -0.31 -6.06
CA SER A 106 11.79 -1.23 -7.08
C SER A 106 12.01 -2.67 -6.58
N CYS A 107 11.33 -3.09 -5.50
CA CYS A 107 11.50 -4.43 -4.94
C CYS A 107 11.11 -5.53 -5.94
N GLY A 108 12.10 -6.30 -6.41
CA GLY A 108 11.88 -7.32 -7.44
C GLY A 108 10.93 -8.45 -7.01
N GLY A 109 10.98 -8.87 -5.73
CA GLY A 109 10.12 -9.95 -5.23
C GLY A 109 8.65 -9.59 -5.11
N GLN A 110 8.33 -8.29 -5.09
CA GLN A 110 7.01 -7.77 -4.74
C GLN A 110 6.45 -6.91 -5.87
N ASN A 111 7.16 -5.84 -6.24
CA ASN A 111 6.60 -4.74 -7.02
C ASN A 111 7.14 -4.68 -8.46
N ARG A 112 8.44 -5.00 -8.65
CA ARG A 112 9.09 -4.96 -9.97
C ARG A 112 9.31 -6.37 -10.53
N ASN A 113 8.23 -7.04 -10.92
CA ASN A 113 8.27 -8.36 -11.55
C ASN A 113 7.19 -8.57 -12.60
N ILE A 114 7.38 -9.61 -13.42
CA ILE A 114 6.48 -9.97 -14.51
C ILE A 114 5.05 -10.29 -14.04
N LYS A 115 4.86 -10.80 -12.83
CA LYS A 115 3.52 -11.18 -12.32
C LYS A 115 2.65 -9.93 -12.16
N LEU A 116 3.18 -8.86 -11.55
CA LEU A 116 2.46 -7.59 -11.47
C LEU A 116 2.18 -6.99 -12.85
N ILE A 117 3.14 -7.04 -13.77
CA ILE A 117 2.92 -6.47 -15.12
C ILE A 117 1.81 -7.23 -15.87
N LEU A 118 1.81 -8.57 -15.82
CA LEU A 118 0.77 -9.39 -16.45
C LEU A 118 -0.60 -9.15 -15.82
N MET A 119 -0.65 -9.01 -14.50
CA MET A 119 -1.87 -8.67 -13.78
C MET A 119 -2.41 -7.30 -14.15
N LEU A 120 -1.57 -6.27 -14.21
CA LEU A 120 -1.98 -4.93 -14.65
C LEU A 120 -2.47 -4.93 -16.10
N LYS A 121 -1.84 -5.73 -16.97
CA LYS A 121 -2.29 -5.91 -18.35
C LYS A 121 -3.68 -6.57 -18.43
N ALA A 122 -3.93 -7.59 -17.60
CA ALA A 122 -5.26 -8.21 -17.52
C ALA A 122 -6.31 -7.19 -17.04
N MET A 123 -6.00 -6.45 -15.97
CA MET A 123 -6.86 -5.38 -15.47
C MET A 123 -7.17 -4.31 -16.52
N LEU A 124 -6.17 -3.86 -17.29
CA LEU A 124 -6.38 -2.89 -18.35
C LEU A 124 -7.35 -3.40 -19.42
N ASN A 125 -7.30 -4.68 -19.77
CA ASN A 125 -8.19 -5.27 -20.77
C ASN A 125 -9.63 -5.46 -20.27
N GLU A 126 -9.82 -5.63 -18.96
CA GLU A 126 -11.11 -5.93 -18.34
C GLU A 126 -11.82 -4.69 -17.79
N HIS A 127 -11.07 -3.65 -17.41
CA HIS A 127 -11.64 -2.45 -16.81
C HIS A 127 -12.39 -1.60 -17.85
N PRO A 128 -13.64 -1.17 -17.59
CA PRO A 128 -14.50 -0.56 -18.61
C PRO A 128 -14.03 0.82 -19.09
N SER A 129 -13.31 1.56 -18.25
CA SER A 129 -12.94 2.96 -18.51
C SER A 129 -11.44 3.19 -18.75
N LEU A 130 -10.57 2.23 -18.44
CA LEU A 130 -9.12 2.45 -18.47
C LEU A 130 -8.56 2.30 -19.88
N ASP A 131 -7.89 3.33 -20.35
CA ASP A 131 -7.17 3.35 -21.63
C ASP A 131 -5.68 3.02 -21.45
N GLN A 132 -5.11 3.36 -20.28
CA GLN A 132 -3.68 3.19 -20.03
C GLN A 132 -3.34 3.03 -18.55
N ILE A 133 -2.41 2.12 -18.25
CA ILE A 133 -1.77 1.97 -16.94
C ILE A 133 -0.27 2.22 -17.09
N ASN A 134 0.26 3.19 -16.34
CA ASN A 134 1.69 3.48 -16.25
C ASN A 134 2.23 3.09 -14.89
N ILE A 135 3.18 2.17 -14.82
CA ILE A 135 3.90 1.86 -13.57
C ILE A 135 5.28 2.52 -13.57
N LYS A 136 5.56 3.27 -12.51
CA LYS A 136 6.81 4.01 -12.28
C LYS A 136 7.44 3.52 -10.98
N PHE A 137 8.76 3.45 -10.96
CA PHE A 137 9.53 2.94 -9.81
C PHE A 137 10.49 4.00 -9.30
N LEU A 138 10.58 4.13 -7.98
CA LEU A 138 11.57 4.99 -7.34
C LEU A 138 12.98 4.36 -7.39
N GLU A 139 13.99 5.23 -7.44
CA GLU A 139 15.38 4.85 -7.25
C GLU A 139 15.68 4.61 -5.77
N SER A 140 16.40 3.53 -5.48
CA SER A 140 16.78 3.17 -4.11
C SER A 140 17.69 4.23 -3.47
N GLY A 141 17.39 4.64 -2.25
CA GLY A 141 18.32 5.34 -1.36
C GLY A 141 17.89 6.72 -0.87
N HIS A 142 17.05 7.47 -1.59
CA HIS A 142 16.73 8.87 -1.24
C HIS A 142 15.33 9.38 -1.69
N SER A 143 14.39 8.48 -1.99
CA SER A 143 13.03 8.83 -2.41
C SER A 143 12.01 8.23 -1.44
N PHE A 144 10.98 9.01 -1.11
CA PHE A 144 9.92 8.61 -0.18
C PHE A 144 8.57 8.60 -0.89
N LEU A 145 7.77 7.58 -0.62
CA LEU A 145 6.38 7.50 -1.05
C LEU A 145 5.47 8.18 -0.02
N PRO A 146 4.28 8.65 -0.42
CA PRO A 146 3.22 9.01 0.53
C PRO A 146 2.96 7.92 1.59
N ASN A 147 3.10 6.64 1.20
CA ASN A 147 2.99 5.48 2.08
C ASN A 147 3.91 5.56 3.31
N ASP A 148 5.14 6.05 3.17
CA ASP A 148 6.08 6.20 4.30
C ASP A 148 5.52 7.11 5.38
N THR A 149 4.83 8.18 4.96
CA THR A 149 4.19 9.12 5.87
C THR A 149 3.01 8.48 6.58
N ASP A 150 2.22 7.66 5.89
CA ASP A 150 1.07 6.97 6.46
C ASP A 150 1.50 5.86 7.42
N PHE A 151 2.50 5.06 7.04
CA PHE A 151 3.12 4.09 7.93
C PHE A 151 3.75 4.76 9.16
N GLY A 152 4.40 5.92 9.00
CA GLY A 152 4.93 6.70 10.12
C GLY A 152 3.84 7.08 11.14
N LYS A 153 2.64 7.45 10.68
CA LYS A 153 1.50 7.74 11.57
C LYS A 153 1.02 6.47 12.29
N ILE A 154 0.86 5.37 11.56
CA ILE A 154 0.46 4.06 12.12
C ILE A 154 1.46 3.63 13.19
N GLU A 155 2.76 3.72 12.90
CA GLU A 155 3.81 3.37 13.86
C GLU A 155 3.78 4.25 15.11
N CYS A 156 3.51 5.54 14.96
CA CYS A 156 3.35 6.44 16.10
C CYS A 156 2.15 6.06 16.97
N ALA A 157 1.05 5.61 16.37
CA ALA A 157 -0.11 5.10 17.10
C ALA A 157 0.22 3.77 17.80
N LEU A 158 0.85 2.82 17.09
CA LEU A 158 1.26 1.52 17.62
C LEU A 158 2.28 1.62 18.76
N LYS A 159 3.15 2.66 18.78
CA LYS A 159 4.07 2.92 19.90
C LYS A 159 3.34 3.18 21.22
N ARG A 160 2.11 3.70 21.17
CA ARG A 160 1.28 3.95 22.36
C ARG A 160 0.57 2.68 22.85
N GLN A 161 0.58 1.62 22.04
CA GLN A 161 -0.06 0.35 22.35
C GLN A 161 0.98 -0.68 22.75
N GLN A 162 1.02 -0.99 24.04
CA GLN A 162 1.98 -1.95 24.58
C GLN A 162 1.62 -3.39 24.27
N ARG A 163 0.32 -3.70 24.14
CA ARG A 163 -0.20 -5.07 24.04
C ARG A 163 -1.19 -5.16 22.88
N LEU A 164 -0.85 -5.94 21.85
CA LEU A 164 -1.73 -6.30 20.74
C LEU A 164 -1.66 -7.83 20.59
N TYR A 165 -2.79 -8.49 20.73
CA TYR A 165 -2.88 -9.95 20.77
C TYR A 165 -3.44 -10.52 19.48
N THR A 166 -4.23 -9.74 18.75
CA THR A 166 -4.94 -10.16 17.54
C THR A 166 -4.66 -9.22 16.37
N PRO A 167 -4.89 -9.65 15.12
CA PRO A 167 -4.86 -8.77 13.95
C PRO A 167 -5.90 -7.65 14.05
N ASP A 168 -7.06 -7.92 14.66
CA ASP A 168 -8.10 -6.90 14.87
C ASP A 168 -7.64 -5.76 15.77
N ASP A 169 -6.77 -6.04 16.76
CA ASP A 169 -6.17 -4.99 17.59
C ASP A 169 -5.32 -4.04 16.72
N TYR A 170 -4.58 -4.57 15.76
CA TYR A 170 -3.83 -3.77 14.79
C TYR A 170 -4.75 -2.93 13.92
N ILE A 171 -5.79 -3.53 13.35
CA ILE A 171 -6.76 -2.86 12.49
C ILE A 171 -7.47 -1.75 13.25
N HIS A 172 -7.85 -1.97 14.51
CA HIS A 172 -8.47 -0.97 15.36
C HIS A 172 -7.55 0.24 15.57
N VAL A 173 -6.25 0.02 15.80
CA VAL A 173 -5.28 1.10 15.95
C VAL A 173 -5.04 1.85 14.63
N MET A 174 -4.99 1.14 13.50
CA MET A 174 -4.84 1.76 12.18
C MET A 174 -6.05 2.65 11.85
N LYS A 175 -7.29 2.19 12.13
CA LYS A 175 -8.53 2.96 11.91
C LYS A 175 -8.63 4.21 12.80
N THR A 176 -8.05 4.19 14.00
CA THR A 176 -8.12 5.31 14.96
C THR A 176 -7.00 6.35 14.77
N CYS A 177 -6.17 6.21 13.73
CA CYS A 177 -5.18 7.22 13.35
C CYS A 177 -5.86 8.56 12.93
N LYS A 178 -5.20 9.69 13.23
CA LYS A 178 -5.79 11.06 13.13
C LYS A 178 -6.32 11.49 11.75
N LYS A 179 -5.91 10.83 10.67
CA LYS A 179 -6.61 10.84 9.37
C LYS A 179 -7.23 9.44 9.23
N PRO A 180 -8.53 9.30 8.94
CA PRO A 180 -9.16 7.99 8.83
C PRO A 180 -8.48 7.20 7.70
N ILE A 181 -7.72 6.17 8.08
CA ILE A 181 -7.13 5.22 7.14
C ILE A 181 -8.18 4.14 6.92
N GLN A 182 -8.62 3.99 5.67
CA GLN A 182 -9.61 2.97 5.36
C GLN A 182 -8.93 1.61 5.38
N CYS A 183 -9.25 0.79 6.37
CA CYS A 183 -8.68 -0.54 6.52
C CYS A 183 -9.68 -1.60 6.03
N MET A 184 -9.24 -2.48 5.13
CA MET A 184 -10.02 -3.63 4.68
C MET A 184 -9.31 -4.92 5.08
N CYS A 185 -10.05 -5.88 5.62
CA CYS A 185 -9.59 -7.25 5.75
C CYS A 185 -9.62 -7.88 4.36
N THR A 186 -8.54 -8.54 3.95
CA THR A 186 -8.57 -9.44 2.81
C THR A 186 -9.14 -10.76 3.30
N GLY A 187 -10.44 -10.97 3.08
CA GLY A 187 -11.09 -12.27 3.26
C GLY A 187 -10.87 -13.16 2.04
#